data_AF-A0A7X6PT56-F1
#
_entry.id   AF-A0A7X6PT56-F1
#
_cell.length_a   1.000
_cell.length_b   1.000
_cell.length_c   1.000
_cell.angle_alpha   90.00
_cell.angle_beta   90.00
_cell.angle_gamma   90.00
#
_symmetry.space_group_name_H-M   'P 1'
#
loop_
_entity.id
_entity.type
_entity.pdbx_description
1 polymer ?
#
loop_
_entity_poly.entity_id
_entity_poly.type
_entity_poly.pdbx_seq_one_letter_code
_entity_poly.pdbx_strand_id
1 'polypeptide(L)'
;MSNQEQRLELPQAGNAKEKVDKITTTPEGDSDRHEQDMHAFWHSSSHVLAHAVKRLWPETKLAIGPAIENGFYYDFDREGGFSTEDLEAIENEMKAISKANYKIERFTLPRDEAIEFVKAMDEPYKLEMVEALPEDEAISFYRQGDFTDLCAGPHVRYTKQIKAFKLTSVSGAYWHGDEKNKMLTRIYGISYPNRQQLEDYLTMLEEAKARDHRKLGRELELFMMSEEGPGFPFMLPKGMIMKDLLIDYWKKLHNKAGYVLVQTPMILSRKLWEESGHWDHYKDNMYTVKIDDEDYAVKPMNCPGGMIVYKSKPRSYRDLPIRMGELGLVHRHEKS
;
A
#
# COMPACT_ATOMS: atom_id res chain seq x y z
N MET A 1 1.26 -18.12 -56.32
CA MET A 1 2.62 -18.72 -56.33
C MET A 1 3.61 -17.59 -56.26
N SER A 2 4.51 -17.41 -55.30
CA SER A 2 4.66 -17.85 -53.92
C SER A 2 5.76 -16.92 -53.36
N ASN A 3 5.43 -16.02 -52.43
CA ASN A 3 6.45 -15.20 -51.75
C ASN A 3 7.17 -16.09 -50.74
N GLN A 4 8.50 -16.19 -50.87
CA GLN A 4 9.36 -16.84 -49.89
C GLN A 4 9.63 -15.86 -48.74
N GLU A 5 9.12 -16.20 -47.57
CA GLU A 5 9.47 -15.58 -46.29
C GLU A 5 10.91 -15.98 -45.91
N GLN A 6 11.80 -15.00 -45.80
CA GLN A 6 13.09 -15.18 -45.13
C GLN A 6 12.85 -15.17 -43.62
N ARG A 7 12.87 -16.35 -43.01
CA ARG A 7 13.06 -16.51 -41.56
C ARG A 7 14.49 -16.10 -41.20
N LEU A 8 14.64 -15.07 -40.37
CA LEU A 8 15.88 -14.78 -39.67
C LEU A 8 16.09 -15.84 -38.58
N GLU A 9 17.12 -16.68 -38.73
CA GLU A 9 17.59 -17.59 -37.69
C GLU A 9 18.43 -16.84 -36.66
N LEU A 10 18.15 -17.05 -35.37
CA LEU A 10 18.90 -16.52 -34.23
C LEU A 10 20.16 -17.36 -33.95
N PRO A 11 21.26 -16.76 -33.46
CA PRO A 11 22.48 -17.48 -33.15
C PRO A 11 22.31 -18.42 -31.94
N GLN A 12 22.80 -19.66 -32.06
CA GLN A 12 22.80 -20.64 -30.98
C GLN A 12 23.84 -20.28 -29.91
N ALA A 13 23.41 -20.18 -28.66
CA ALA A 13 24.28 -19.95 -27.50
C ALA A 13 25.05 -21.22 -27.11
N GLY A 14 26.38 -21.09 -27.01
CA GLY A 14 27.30 -22.16 -26.62
C GLY A 14 27.13 -22.62 -25.16
N ASN A 15 27.38 -23.91 -24.97
CA ASN A 15 27.23 -24.64 -23.71
C ASN A 15 28.32 -24.25 -22.69
N ALA A 16 27.94 -23.58 -21.60
CA ALA A 16 28.73 -23.49 -20.38
C ALA A 16 27.92 -24.05 -19.20
N LYS A 17 28.34 -25.22 -18.69
CA LYS A 17 27.74 -25.86 -17.51
C LYS A 17 28.18 -25.10 -16.25
N GLU A 18 27.29 -24.35 -15.62
CA GLU A 18 27.46 -23.90 -14.24
C GLU A 18 26.72 -24.79 -13.26
N LYS A 19 27.40 -25.08 -12.15
CA LYS A 19 27.01 -26.03 -11.10
C LYS A 19 25.76 -25.55 -10.35
N VAL A 20 24.91 -26.51 -10.03
CA VAL A 20 23.67 -26.37 -9.28
C VAL A 20 23.99 -26.25 -7.79
N ASP A 21 23.84 -25.07 -7.20
CA ASP A 21 23.75 -24.94 -5.75
C ASP A 21 22.28 -24.97 -5.32
N LYS A 22 21.97 -25.97 -4.49
CA LYS A 22 20.68 -26.17 -3.84
C LYS A 22 20.46 -25.05 -2.84
N ILE A 23 19.26 -24.47 -2.84
CA ILE A 23 18.80 -23.56 -1.78
C ILE A 23 18.79 -24.36 -0.48
N THR A 24 19.83 -24.17 0.33
CA THR A 24 19.90 -24.59 1.72
C THR A 24 19.06 -23.62 2.54
N THR A 25 18.15 -24.17 3.34
CA THR A 25 17.48 -23.50 4.45
C THR A 25 18.49 -22.70 5.27
N THR A 26 18.40 -21.38 5.27
CA THR A 26 19.29 -20.52 6.05
C THR A 26 18.78 -20.34 7.48
N PRO A 27 19.68 -20.30 8.49
CA PRO A 27 19.34 -20.11 9.90
C PRO A 27 18.90 -18.66 10.16
N GLU A 28 18.11 -18.49 11.23
CA GLU A 28 17.70 -17.21 11.82
C GLU A 28 18.90 -16.25 11.96
N GLY A 29 18.95 -15.18 11.16
CA GLY A 29 20.05 -14.22 11.25
C GLY A 29 20.18 -13.17 10.14
N ASP A 30 19.30 -13.11 9.14
CA ASP A 30 19.40 -12.09 8.09
C ASP A 30 18.01 -11.68 7.56
N SER A 31 17.33 -10.81 8.31
CA SER A 31 16.02 -10.25 7.95
C SER A 31 16.06 -9.55 6.59
N ASP A 32 17.15 -8.84 6.32
CA ASP A 32 17.28 -7.98 5.15
C ASP A 32 17.42 -8.82 3.87
N ARG A 33 18.16 -9.94 3.94
CA ARG A 33 18.20 -10.91 2.82
C ARG A 33 16.86 -11.58 2.58
N HIS A 34 16.12 -11.94 3.63
CA HIS A 34 14.80 -12.55 3.48
C HIS A 34 13.78 -11.58 2.86
N GLU A 35 13.80 -10.31 3.25
CA GLU A 35 12.94 -9.27 2.67
C GLU A 35 13.25 -9.03 1.19
N GLN A 36 14.54 -8.96 0.82
CA GLN A 36 14.95 -8.83 -0.58
C GLN A 36 14.56 -10.05 -1.43
N ASP A 37 14.70 -11.26 -0.88
CA ASP A 37 14.30 -12.50 -1.54
C ASP A 37 12.78 -12.55 -1.77
N MET A 38 11.98 -12.11 -0.79
CA MET A 38 10.52 -12.02 -0.92
C MET A 38 10.08 -10.93 -1.88
N HIS A 39 10.78 -9.79 -1.92
CA HIS A 39 10.54 -8.75 -2.92
C HIS A 39 10.74 -9.30 -4.34
N ALA A 40 11.87 -9.96 -4.61
CA ALA A 40 12.13 -10.60 -5.90
C ALA A 40 11.07 -11.68 -6.23
N PHE A 41 10.63 -12.43 -5.22
CA PHE A 41 9.60 -13.44 -5.34
C PHE A 41 8.25 -12.85 -5.77
N TRP A 42 7.75 -11.85 -5.03
CA TRP A 42 6.48 -11.18 -5.34
C TRP A 42 6.53 -10.42 -6.66
N HIS A 43 7.67 -9.83 -6.99
CA HIS A 43 7.86 -9.16 -8.26
C HIS A 43 7.82 -10.16 -9.43
N SER A 44 8.37 -11.35 -9.23
CA SER A 44 8.23 -12.42 -10.23
C SER A 44 6.80 -12.95 -10.33
N SER A 45 6.06 -12.98 -9.22
CA SER A 45 4.63 -13.32 -9.22
C SER A 45 3.78 -12.31 -9.99
N SER A 46 4.12 -11.01 -9.94
CA SER A 46 3.45 -9.99 -10.77
C SER A 46 3.68 -10.25 -12.27
N HIS A 47 4.89 -10.67 -12.67
CA HIS A 47 5.17 -11.06 -14.07
C HIS A 47 4.42 -12.33 -14.49
N VAL A 48 4.27 -13.32 -13.60
CA VAL A 48 3.43 -14.51 -13.88
C VAL A 48 1.96 -14.11 -14.04
N LEU A 49 1.47 -13.16 -13.25
CA LEU A 49 0.13 -12.58 -13.41
C LEU A 49 0.00 -11.87 -14.78
N ALA A 50 0.91 -10.98 -15.14
CA ALA A 50 0.87 -10.29 -16.44
C ALA A 50 0.95 -11.24 -17.63
N HIS A 51 1.80 -12.27 -17.54
CA HIS A 51 1.88 -13.32 -18.55
C HIS A 51 0.55 -14.08 -18.68
N ALA A 52 -0.08 -14.44 -17.56
CA ALA A 52 -1.39 -15.09 -17.58
C ALA A 52 -2.46 -14.22 -18.25
N VAL A 53 -2.50 -12.93 -17.91
CA VAL A 53 -3.43 -11.98 -18.52
C VAL A 53 -3.18 -11.83 -20.02
N LYS A 54 -1.92 -11.69 -20.48
CA LYS A 54 -1.60 -11.60 -21.92
C LYS A 54 -1.97 -12.87 -22.70
N ARG A 55 -1.97 -14.04 -22.08
CA ARG A 55 -2.43 -15.28 -22.75
C ARG A 55 -3.94 -15.36 -22.89
N LEU A 56 -4.66 -14.94 -21.86
CA LEU A 56 -6.13 -14.94 -21.86
C LEU A 56 -6.70 -13.80 -22.71
N TRP A 57 -6.07 -12.64 -22.68
CA TRP A 57 -6.48 -11.40 -23.35
C TRP A 57 -5.26 -10.69 -23.98
N PRO A 58 -4.81 -11.14 -25.16
CA PRO A 58 -3.62 -10.60 -25.84
C PRO A 58 -3.64 -9.10 -26.12
N GLU A 59 -4.84 -8.53 -26.28
CA GLU A 59 -5.08 -7.11 -26.54
C GLU A 59 -4.82 -6.21 -25.32
N THR A 60 -4.80 -6.77 -24.11
CA THR A 60 -4.58 -6.03 -22.85
C THR A 60 -3.22 -5.34 -22.86
N LYS A 61 -3.16 -4.07 -22.46
CA LYS A 61 -1.91 -3.33 -22.28
C LYS A 61 -1.43 -3.38 -20.83
N LEU A 62 -0.12 -3.49 -20.68
CA LEU A 62 0.55 -3.62 -19.38
C LEU A 62 1.09 -2.27 -18.92
N ALA A 63 0.76 -1.89 -17.70
CA ALA A 63 1.29 -0.68 -17.08
C ALA A 63 2.37 -1.02 -16.03
N ILE A 64 2.05 -0.91 -14.73
CA ILE A 64 3.01 -1.08 -13.63
C ILE A 64 2.63 -2.29 -12.77
N GLY A 65 3.61 -3.12 -12.40
CA GLY A 65 3.40 -4.32 -11.60
C GLY A 65 4.47 -4.56 -10.54
N PRO A 66 4.49 -3.79 -9.45
CA PRO A 66 5.54 -3.88 -8.44
C PRO A 66 5.21 -4.97 -7.41
N ALA A 67 6.25 -5.41 -6.70
CA ALA A 67 6.06 -6.02 -5.39
C ALA A 67 5.65 -4.94 -4.38
N ILE A 68 4.78 -5.30 -3.44
CA ILE A 68 4.36 -4.45 -2.33
C ILE A 68 4.55 -5.20 -1.02
N GLU A 69 4.34 -4.51 0.09
CA GLU A 69 4.29 -5.18 1.39
C GLU A 69 3.20 -6.26 1.37
N ASN A 70 3.58 -7.50 1.68
CA ASN A 70 2.69 -8.65 1.69
C ASN A 70 1.99 -8.94 0.35
N GLY A 71 2.69 -8.77 -0.78
CA GLY A 71 2.22 -9.27 -2.07
C GLY A 71 2.69 -8.47 -3.27
N PHE A 72 1.83 -8.39 -4.27
CA PHE A 72 2.07 -7.68 -5.52
C PHE A 72 0.76 -7.17 -6.10
N TYR A 73 0.85 -6.25 -7.05
CA TYR A 73 -0.25 -5.95 -7.95
C TYR A 73 0.26 -5.80 -9.37
N TYR A 74 -0.67 -5.74 -10.31
CA TYR A 74 -0.38 -5.32 -11.67
C TYR A 74 -1.55 -4.49 -12.24
N ASP A 75 -1.21 -3.37 -12.87
CA ASP A 75 -2.14 -2.46 -13.54
C ASP A 75 -2.26 -2.80 -15.03
N PHE A 76 -3.51 -2.93 -15.47
CA PHE A 76 -3.87 -3.34 -16.81
C PHE A 76 -4.81 -2.34 -17.47
N ASP A 77 -4.61 -2.11 -18.75
CA ASP A 77 -5.56 -1.42 -19.61
C ASP A 77 -6.25 -2.44 -20.51
N ARG A 78 -7.48 -2.77 -20.14
CA ARG A 78 -8.34 -3.70 -20.87
C ARG A 78 -9.72 -3.06 -20.98
N GLU A 79 -10.28 -3.07 -22.19
CA GLU A 79 -11.66 -2.63 -22.39
C GLU A 79 -12.62 -3.53 -21.59
N GLY A 80 -13.50 -2.92 -20.80
CA GLY A 80 -14.39 -3.65 -19.88
C GLY A 80 -13.76 -4.06 -18.55
N GLY A 81 -12.46 -3.80 -18.32
CA GLY A 81 -11.78 -4.07 -17.05
C GLY A 81 -11.65 -5.56 -16.72
N PHE A 82 -11.71 -5.91 -15.43
CA PHE A 82 -11.73 -7.29 -14.95
C PHE A 82 -12.80 -7.43 -13.85
N SER A 83 -13.45 -8.58 -13.78
CA SER A 83 -14.37 -8.90 -12.70
C SER A 83 -13.75 -9.84 -11.67
N THR A 84 -14.43 -10.06 -10.54
CA THR A 84 -14.02 -11.03 -9.53
C THR A 84 -14.04 -12.47 -10.06
N GLU A 85 -14.88 -12.75 -11.04
CA GLU A 85 -15.01 -14.06 -11.68
C GLU A 85 -13.83 -14.37 -12.60
N ASP A 86 -13.24 -13.33 -13.22
CA ASP A 86 -12.05 -13.47 -14.07
C ASP A 86 -10.82 -13.95 -13.28
N LEU A 87 -10.75 -13.65 -11.98
CA LEU A 87 -9.61 -14.02 -11.12
C LEU A 87 -9.37 -15.53 -11.08
N GLU A 88 -10.43 -16.35 -11.13
CA GLU A 88 -10.28 -17.80 -11.14
C GLU A 88 -9.62 -18.29 -12.45
N ALA A 89 -10.02 -17.73 -13.59
CA ALA A 89 -9.43 -18.04 -14.88
C ALA A 89 -7.94 -17.62 -14.92
N ILE A 90 -7.63 -16.43 -14.42
CA ILE A 90 -6.26 -15.92 -14.32
C ILE A 90 -5.41 -16.81 -13.41
N GLU A 91 -5.90 -17.16 -12.21
CA GLU A 91 -5.17 -18.05 -11.29
C GLU A 91 -4.88 -19.41 -11.94
N ASN A 92 -5.80 -19.94 -12.74
CA ASN A 92 -5.60 -21.21 -13.44
C ASN A 92 -4.53 -21.10 -14.53
N GLU A 93 -4.48 -20.02 -15.29
CA GLU A 93 -3.41 -19.79 -16.27
C GLU A 93 -2.06 -19.51 -15.60
N MET A 94 -2.03 -18.76 -14.49
CA MET A 94 -0.82 -18.60 -13.66
C MET A 94 -0.29 -19.96 -13.19
N LYS A 95 -1.17 -20.91 -12.82
CA LYS A 95 -0.77 -22.28 -12.42
C LYS A 95 -0.17 -23.02 -13.61
N ALA A 96 -0.74 -22.86 -14.81
CA ALA A 96 -0.21 -23.47 -16.04
C ALA A 96 1.20 -22.94 -16.36
N ILE A 97 1.42 -21.62 -16.30
CA ILE A 97 2.72 -20.97 -16.50
C ILE A 97 3.74 -21.44 -15.47
N SER A 98 3.34 -21.57 -14.20
CA SER A 98 4.20 -22.04 -13.12
C SER A 98 4.57 -23.52 -13.30
N LYS A 99 3.65 -24.34 -13.80
CA LYS A 99 3.89 -25.75 -14.12
C LYS A 99 4.82 -25.91 -15.34
N ALA A 100 4.73 -25.02 -16.32
CA ALA A 100 5.60 -25.00 -17.50
C ALA A 100 7.08 -24.73 -17.16
N ASN A 101 7.37 -24.14 -15.99
CA ASN A 101 8.73 -23.96 -15.48
C ASN A 101 9.65 -23.19 -16.45
N TYR A 102 9.17 -22.07 -16.99
CA TYR A 102 9.99 -21.22 -17.84
C TYR A 102 11.16 -20.66 -17.04
N LYS A 103 12.34 -20.65 -17.67
CA LYS A 103 13.49 -19.89 -17.18
C LYS A 103 13.20 -18.40 -17.38
N ILE A 104 13.43 -17.60 -16.35
CA ILE A 104 13.32 -16.16 -16.42
C ILE A 104 14.69 -15.62 -16.84
N GLU A 105 14.75 -14.95 -17.99
CA GLU A 105 15.99 -14.48 -18.60
C GLU A 105 16.00 -12.95 -18.70
N ARG A 106 17.01 -12.32 -18.10
CA ARG A 106 17.26 -10.89 -18.25
C ARG A 106 18.04 -10.65 -19.53
N PHE A 107 17.63 -9.66 -20.31
CA PHE A 107 18.43 -9.09 -21.39
C PHE A 107 18.32 -7.57 -21.36
N THR A 108 19.23 -6.89 -22.06
CA THR A 108 19.27 -5.43 -22.12
C THR A 108 19.33 -4.97 -23.56
N LEU A 109 18.66 -3.87 -23.86
CA LEU A 109 18.72 -3.21 -25.16
C LEU A 109 19.20 -1.75 -24.97
N PRO A 110 19.97 -1.20 -25.94
CA PRO A 110 20.15 0.25 -26.05
C PRO A 110 18.80 0.95 -26.15
N ARG A 111 18.73 2.22 -25.74
CA ARG A 111 17.48 3.00 -25.71
C ARG A 111 16.71 2.98 -27.03
N ASP A 112 17.37 3.27 -28.15
CA ASP A 112 16.70 3.32 -29.46
C ASP A 112 16.13 1.96 -29.86
N GLU A 113 16.86 0.87 -29.60
CA GLU A 113 16.38 -0.49 -29.85
C GLU A 113 15.25 -0.89 -28.90
N ALA A 114 15.31 -0.46 -27.64
CA ALA A 114 14.26 -0.69 -26.65
C ALA A 114 12.95 0.02 -27.02
N ILE A 115 13.03 1.26 -27.51
CA ILE A 115 11.88 2.03 -28.01
C ILE A 115 11.20 1.27 -29.16
N GLU A 116 11.95 0.86 -30.16
CA GLU A 116 11.40 0.13 -31.31
C GLU A 116 10.87 -1.25 -30.92
N PHE A 117 11.53 -1.93 -29.98
CA PHE A 117 11.07 -3.21 -29.42
C PHE A 117 9.71 -3.06 -28.71
N VAL A 118 9.55 -2.06 -27.85
CA VAL A 118 8.30 -1.81 -27.11
C VAL A 118 7.18 -1.33 -28.04
N LYS A 119 7.49 -0.50 -29.05
CA LYS A 119 6.52 -0.15 -30.10
C LYS A 119 6.02 -1.37 -30.86
N ALA A 120 6.90 -2.31 -31.19
CA ALA A 120 6.53 -3.56 -31.86
C ALA A 120 5.65 -4.48 -30.97
N MET A 121 5.79 -4.39 -29.65
CA MET A 121 4.91 -5.07 -28.69
C MET A 121 3.55 -4.39 -28.52
N ASP A 122 3.39 -3.16 -29.03
CA ASP A 122 2.19 -2.34 -28.88
C ASP A 122 1.82 -2.11 -27.40
N GLU A 123 2.81 -1.72 -26.58
CA GLU A 123 2.66 -1.46 -25.13
C GLU A 123 2.89 0.03 -24.81
N PRO A 124 1.84 0.89 -24.89
CA PRO A 124 2.01 2.36 -24.83
C PRO A 124 2.51 2.86 -23.47
N TYR A 125 2.08 2.26 -22.36
CA TYR A 125 2.54 2.65 -21.03
C TYR A 125 4.02 2.33 -20.83
N LYS A 126 4.48 1.19 -21.34
CA LYS A 126 5.90 0.81 -21.28
C LYS A 126 6.75 1.71 -22.17
N LEU A 127 6.21 2.15 -23.32
CA LEU A 127 6.89 3.11 -24.19
C LEU A 127 7.13 4.44 -23.48
N GLU A 128 6.10 4.98 -22.83
CA GLU A 128 6.22 6.21 -22.02
C GLU A 128 7.28 6.05 -20.92
N MET A 129 7.30 4.90 -20.23
CA MET A 129 8.30 4.62 -19.20
C MET A 129 9.73 4.58 -19.77
N VAL A 130 9.93 3.95 -20.93
CA VAL A 130 11.24 3.91 -21.60
C VAL A 130 11.70 5.31 -22.01
N GLU A 131 10.80 6.12 -22.56
CA GLU A 131 11.10 7.51 -22.97
C GLU A 131 11.41 8.42 -21.77
N ALA A 132 10.90 8.11 -20.58
CA ALA A 132 11.17 8.86 -19.36
C ALA A 132 12.51 8.50 -18.67
N LEU A 133 13.15 7.39 -19.03
CA LEU A 133 14.45 7.00 -18.45
C LEU A 133 15.59 7.91 -18.94
N PRO A 134 16.76 7.95 -18.26
CA PRO A 134 17.96 8.64 -18.74
C PRO A 134 18.46 8.08 -20.09
N GLU A 135 19.11 8.91 -20.91
CA GLU A 135 19.55 8.53 -22.27
C GLU A 135 20.73 7.54 -22.29
N ASP A 136 21.54 7.52 -21.23
CA ASP A 136 22.79 6.77 -21.10
C ASP A 136 22.62 5.40 -20.42
N GLU A 137 21.41 5.04 -20.00
CA GLU A 137 21.13 3.78 -19.32
C GLU A 137 20.67 2.66 -20.28
N ALA A 138 21.28 1.48 -20.14
CA ALA A 138 20.82 0.28 -20.81
C ALA A 138 19.50 -0.19 -20.20
N ILE A 139 18.49 -0.41 -21.03
CA ILE A 139 17.14 -0.74 -20.58
C ILE A 139 17.00 -2.25 -20.48
N SER A 140 16.63 -2.76 -19.31
CA SER A 140 16.47 -4.19 -19.09
C SER A 140 15.06 -4.69 -19.26
N PHE A 141 14.98 -5.91 -19.78
CA PHE A 141 13.76 -6.67 -19.99
C PHE A 141 13.93 -8.06 -19.40
N TYR A 142 12.80 -8.66 -19.00
CA TYR A 142 12.76 -10.02 -18.52
C TYR A 142 11.82 -10.85 -19.38
N ARG A 143 12.33 -11.97 -19.91
CA ARG A 143 11.58 -12.93 -20.72
C ARG A 143 11.29 -14.19 -19.94
N GLN A 144 10.06 -14.68 -20.02
CA GLN A 144 9.64 -15.99 -19.49
C GLN A 144 8.71 -16.70 -20.49
N GLY A 145 9.26 -17.66 -21.23
CA GLY A 145 8.53 -18.30 -22.32
C GLY A 145 8.26 -17.31 -23.45
N ASP A 146 6.98 -17.16 -23.81
CA ASP A 146 6.45 -16.26 -24.83
C ASP A 146 6.19 -14.82 -24.33
N PHE A 147 6.35 -14.58 -23.04
CA PHE A 147 6.13 -13.26 -22.43
C PHE A 147 7.44 -12.52 -22.19
N THR A 148 7.43 -11.21 -22.48
CA THR A 148 8.53 -10.29 -22.18
C THR A 148 7.95 -9.03 -21.54
N ASP A 149 8.64 -8.47 -20.55
CA ASP A 149 8.23 -7.24 -19.87
C ASP A 149 9.43 -6.32 -19.58
N LEU A 150 9.16 -5.01 -19.61
CA LEU A 150 10.10 -3.97 -19.23
C LEU A 150 10.22 -3.94 -17.71
N CYS A 151 11.41 -4.23 -17.19
CA CYS A 151 11.60 -4.38 -15.76
C CYS A 151 13.10 -4.32 -15.36
N ALA A 152 13.38 -3.71 -14.20
CA ALA A 152 14.71 -3.65 -13.61
C ALA A 152 15.09 -4.91 -12.79
N GLY A 153 14.10 -5.66 -12.31
CA GLY A 153 14.26 -6.79 -11.40
C GLY A 153 14.51 -6.36 -9.94
N PRO A 154 14.97 -7.28 -9.07
CA PRO A 154 15.36 -8.67 -9.35
C PRO A 154 14.16 -9.63 -9.53
N HIS A 155 14.43 -10.79 -10.12
CA HIS A 155 13.46 -11.89 -10.30
C HIS A 155 14.02 -13.23 -9.82
N VAL A 156 13.13 -14.17 -9.52
CA VAL A 156 13.47 -15.59 -9.33
C VAL A 156 13.95 -16.21 -10.63
N ARG A 157 14.56 -17.40 -10.58
CA ARG A 157 15.18 -18.01 -11.77
C ARG A 157 14.17 -18.72 -12.67
N TYR A 158 13.13 -19.30 -12.08
CA TYR A 158 12.15 -20.10 -12.80
C TYR A 158 10.73 -19.86 -12.31
N THR A 159 9.75 -19.87 -13.22
CA THR A 159 8.33 -19.68 -12.89
C THR A 159 7.80 -20.76 -11.94
N LYS A 160 8.40 -21.96 -11.94
CA LYS A 160 8.04 -23.04 -11.01
C LYS A 160 8.26 -22.69 -9.55
N GLN A 161 9.02 -21.65 -9.22
CA GLN A 161 9.15 -21.23 -7.82
C GLN A 161 7.84 -20.60 -7.28
N ILE A 162 7.00 -20.07 -8.16
CA ILE A 162 5.75 -19.38 -7.81
C ILE A 162 4.61 -20.41 -7.90
N LYS A 163 4.31 -21.13 -6.82
CA LYS A 163 3.30 -22.21 -6.86
C LYS A 163 2.09 -21.98 -5.99
N ALA A 164 2.26 -21.26 -4.89
CA ALA A 164 1.18 -20.93 -3.97
C ALA A 164 0.91 -19.45 -4.10
N PHE A 165 -0.20 -19.10 -4.73
CA PHE A 165 -0.65 -17.73 -4.87
C PHE A 165 -2.17 -17.65 -4.81
N LYS A 166 -2.65 -16.45 -4.46
CA LYS A 166 -4.07 -16.09 -4.44
C LYS A 166 -4.21 -14.66 -4.95
N LEU A 167 -5.08 -14.44 -5.93
CA LEU A 167 -5.52 -13.10 -6.31
C LEU A 167 -6.61 -12.65 -5.33
N THR A 168 -6.45 -11.46 -4.78
CA THR A 168 -7.22 -11.02 -3.61
C THR A 168 -8.33 -10.04 -3.96
N SER A 169 -8.10 -9.16 -4.93
CA SER A 169 -9.05 -8.11 -5.29
C SER A 169 -8.76 -7.50 -6.66
N VAL A 170 -9.80 -6.91 -7.24
CA VAL A 170 -9.72 -6.03 -8.42
C VAL A 170 -10.14 -4.63 -7.98
N SER A 171 -9.45 -3.60 -8.44
CA SER A 171 -9.75 -2.19 -8.13
C SER A 171 -9.38 -1.27 -9.29
N GLY A 172 -9.88 -0.03 -9.29
CA GLY A 172 -9.44 1.00 -10.22
C GLY A 172 -8.16 1.69 -9.74
N ALA A 173 -7.27 2.03 -10.67
CA ALA A 173 -6.10 2.87 -10.43
C ALA A 173 -5.95 3.88 -11.57
N TYR A 174 -5.50 5.10 -11.29
CA TYR A 174 -5.22 6.08 -12.33
C TYR A 174 -3.74 6.03 -12.72
N TRP A 175 -3.44 6.17 -14.01
CA TRP A 175 -2.06 6.27 -14.48
C TRP A 175 -1.34 7.46 -13.81
N HIS A 176 -0.12 7.24 -13.30
CA HIS A 176 0.63 8.17 -12.43
C HIS A 176 -0.10 8.64 -11.15
N GLY A 177 -1.21 8.02 -10.78
CA GLY A 177 -2.03 8.43 -9.64
C GLY A 177 -2.79 9.75 -9.87
N ASP A 178 -2.88 10.24 -11.10
CA ASP A 178 -3.62 11.46 -11.45
C ASP A 178 -5.00 11.09 -12.02
N GLU A 179 -6.07 11.51 -11.34
CA GLU A 179 -7.47 11.30 -11.72
C GLU A 179 -7.84 11.80 -13.12
N LYS A 180 -7.02 12.68 -13.71
CA LYS A 180 -7.19 13.17 -15.08
C LYS A 180 -6.69 12.20 -16.14
N ASN A 181 -5.85 11.24 -15.75
CA ASN A 181 -5.30 10.24 -16.65
C ASN A 181 -6.25 9.06 -16.83
N LYS A 182 -5.91 8.17 -17.75
CA LYS A 182 -6.70 6.96 -18.02
C LYS A 182 -6.81 6.09 -16.78
N MET A 183 -8.03 5.63 -16.49
CA MET A 183 -8.32 4.66 -15.45
C MET A 183 -7.91 3.27 -15.93
N LEU A 184 -7.07 2.62 -15.14
CA LEU A 184 -6.57 1.26 -15.29
C LEU A 184 -7.28 0.34 -14.30
N THR A 185 -7.21 -0.97 -14.57
CA THR A 185 -7.67 -1.99 -13.65
C THR A 185 -6.50 -2.65 -12.95
N ARG A 186 -6.45 -2.55 -11.64
CA ARG A 186 -5.43 -3.14 -10.77
C ARG A 186 -5.90 -4.47 -10.22
N ILE A 187 -5.09 -5.50 -10.40
CA ILE A 187 -5.30 -6.82 -9.78
C ILE A 187 -4.26 -7.02 -8.69
N TYR A 188 -4.72 -7.26 -7.45
CA TYR A 188 -3.85 -7.59 -6.31
C TYR A 188 -3.70 -9.09 -6.15
N GLY A 189 -2.52 -9.53 -5.70
CA GLY A 189 -2.28 -10.91 -5.34
C GLY A 189 -1.22 -11.05 -4.25
N ILE A 190 -1.23 -12.20 -3.61
CA ILE A 190 -0.21 -12.64 -2.66
C ILE A 190 0.30 -14.01 -3.10
N SER A 191 1.58 -14.27 -2.87
CA SER A 191 2.18 -15.57 -3.15
C SER A 191 3.24 -15.94 -2.13
N TYR A 192 3.43 -17.23 -1.92
CA TYR A 192 4.49 -17.79 -1.09
C TYR A 192 5.21 -18.95 -1.78
N PRO A 193 6.46 -19.27 -1.36
CA PRO A 193 7.20 -20.42 -1.88
C PRO A 193 6.49 -21.77 -1.70
N ASN A 194 5.65 -21.90 -0.68
CA ASN A 194 4.88 -23.11 -0.41
C ASN A 194 3.43 -22.82 0.02
N ARG A 195 2.60 -23.86 -0.07
CA ARG A 195 1.16 -23.79 0.18
C ARG A 195 0.82 -23.53 1.65
N GLN A 196 1.59 -24.09 2.58
CA GLN A 196 1.36 -23.89 4.02
C GLN A 196 1.48 -22.42 4.39
N GLN A 197 2.54 -21.73 3.93
CA GLN A 197 2.74 -20.30 4.19
C GLN A 197 1.60 -19.44 3.64
N LEU A 198 1.09 -19.78 2.44
CA LEU A 198 -0.07 -19.09 1.90
C LEU A 198 -1.32 -19.32 2.74
N GLU A 199 -1.59 -20.57 3.15
CA GLU A 199 -2.72 -20.90 4.00
C GLU A 199 -2.62 -20.20 5.37
N ASP A 200 -1.45 -20.20 6.00
CA ASP A 200 -1.20 -19.49 7.26
C ASP A 200 -1.47 -17.98 7.13
N TYR A 201 -1.01 -17.36 6.05
CA TYR A 201 -1.26 -15.94 5.78
C TYR A 201 -2.75 -15.65 5.54
N LEU A 202 -3.43 -16.48 4.76
CA LEU A 202 -4.86 -16.33 4.51
C LEU A 202 -5.66 -16.52 5.80
N THR A 203 -5.29 -17.49 6.66
CA THR A 203 -5.89 -17.67 7.98
C THR A 203 -5.66 -16.46 8.86
N MET A 204 -4.44 -15.90 8.90
CA MET A 204 -4.14 -14.68 9.64
C MET A 204 -5.01 -13.50 9.17
N LEU A 205 -5.20 -13.32 7.86
CA LEU A 205 -6.07 -12.27 7.31
C LEU A 205 -7.53 -12.45 7.73
N GLU A 206 -8.04 -13.69 7.72
CA GLU A 206 -9.40 -13.97 8.17
C GLU A 206 -9.56 -13.74 9.68
N GLU A 207 -8.57 -14.10 10.49
CA GLU A 207 -8.55 -13.77 11.91
C GLU A 207 -8.50 -12.26 12.16
N ALA A 208 -7.71 -11.51 11.37
CA ALA A 208 -7.64 -10.06 11.47
C ALA A 208 -8.98 -9.41 11.12
N LYS A 209 -9.65 -9.86 10.04
CA LYS A 209 -11.01 -9.41 9.67
C LYS A 209 -12.02 -9.75 10.76
N ALA A 210 -11.91 -10.92 11.40
CA ALA A 210 -12.79 -11.31 12.50
C ALA A 210 -12.63 -10.42 13.74
N ARG A 211 -11.44 -9.81 13.92
CA ARG A 211 -11.10 -8.93 15.05
C ARG A 211 -11.15 -7.44 14.69
N ASP A 212 -11.66 -7.10 13.51
CA ASP A 212 -11.81 -5.71 13.08
C ASP A 212 -12.78 -4.97 14.01
N HIS A 213 -12.31 -3.90 14.65
CA HIS A 213 -13.12 -3.11 15.58
C HIS A 213 -14.37 -2.50 14.94
N ARG A 214 -14.40 -2.30 13.62
CA ARG A 214 -15.57 -1.81 12.87
C ARG A 214 -16.65 -2.88 12.79
N LYS A 215 -16.23 -4.13 12.54
CA LYS A 215 -17.12 -5.30 12.55
C LYS A 215 -17.66 -5.54 13.95
N LEU A 216 -16.75 -5.67 14.92
CA LEU A 216 -17.11 -5.91 16.32
C LEU A 216 -17.91 -4.76 16.93
N GLY A 217 -17.56 -3.51 16.61
CA GLY A 217 -18.26 -2.32 17.08
C GLY A 217 -19.74 -2.30 16.68
N ARG A 218 -20.04 -2.75 15.46
CA ARG A 218 -21.42 -2.94 14.98
C ARG A 218 -22.10 -4.15 15.62
N GLU A 219 -21.45 -5.32 15.59
CA GLU A 219 -22.02 -6.57 16.12
C GLU A 219 -22.31 -6.52 17.63
N LEU A 220 -21.48 -5.79 18.38
CA LEU A 220 -21.62 -5.62 19.83
C LEU A 220 -22.36 -4.33 20.23
N GLU A 221 -22.80 -3.53 19.26
CA GLU A 221 -23.50 -2.25 19.46
C GLU A 221 -22.70 -1.28 20.35
N LEU A 222 -21.40 -1.14 20.07
CA LEU A 222 -20.51 -0.24 20.81
C LEU A 222 -20.54 1.19 20.24
N PHE A 223 -20.54 1.31 18.91
CA PHE A 223 -20.62 2.59 18.22
C PHE A 223 -21.25 2.40 16.84
N MET A 224 -21.70 3.50 16.25
CA MET A 224 -22.14 3.55 14.85
C MET A 224 -21.48 4.72 14.12
N MET A 225 -21.40 4.60 12.80
CA MET A 225 -21.05 5.70 11.90
C MET A 225 -22.32 6.10 11.16
N SER A 226 -22.50 7.39 10.88
CA SER A 226 -23.56 7.87 9.99
C SER A 226 -22.99 8.90 9.01
N GLU A 227 -23.65 9.07 7.87
CA GLU A 227 -23.22 9.99 6.81
C GLU A 227 -23.29 11.45 7.26
N GLU A 228 -24.09 11.76 8.28
CA GLU A 228 -24.16 13.08 8.93
C GLU A 228 -22.93 13.37 9.81
N GLY A 229 -22.09 12.37 10.10
CA GLY A 229 -20.88 12.49 10.93
C GLY A 229 -19.72 11.65 10.40
N PRO A 230 -19.21 11.92 9.19
CA PRO A 230 -18.08 11.18 8.64
C PRO A 230 -16.83 11.41 9.50
N GLY A 231 -16.23 10.32 9.99
CA GLY A 231 -15.11 10.38 10.93
C GLY A 231 -15.50 10.67 12.40
N PHE A 232 -16.79 10.88 12.69
CA PHE A 232 -17.30 11.15 14.04
C PHE A 232 -18.18 10.00 14.54
N PRO A 233 -17.61 9.01 15.26
CA PRO A 233 -18.38 7.87 15.74
C PRO A 233 -19.41 8.26 16.80
N PHE A 234 -20.64 7.79 16.63
CA PHE A 234 -21.70 7.89 17.63
C PHE A 234 -21.53 6.74 18.63
N MET A 235 -21.16 7.07 19.86
CA MET A 235 -21.01 6.07 20.92
C MET A 235 -22.38 5.60 21.39
N LEU A 236 -22.62 4.29 21.30
CA LEU A 236 -23.86 3.65 21.76
C LEU A 236 -23.76 3.31 23.27
N PRO A 237 -24.88 2.93 23.94
CA PRO A 237 -24.88 2.72 25.39
C PRO A 237 -23.79 1.76 25.91
N LYS A 238 -23.57 0.63 25.24
CA LYS A 238 -22.52 -0.33 25.63
C LYS A 238 -21.10 0.24 25.43
N GLY A 239 -20.89 0.99 24.35
CA GLY A 239 -19.62 1.66 24.12
C GLY A 239 -19.34 2.79 25.12
N MET A 240 -20.38 3.49 25.57
CA MET A 240 -20.26 4.49 26.64
C MET A 240 -19.87 3.85 27.97
N ILE A 241 -20.46 2.72 28.37
CA ILE A 241 -20.04 1.97 29.56
C ILE A 241 -18.55 1.60 29.48
N MET A 242 -18.11 1.06 28.34
CA MET A 242 -16.70 0.73 28.13
C MET A 242 -15.78 1.95 28.24
N LYS A 243 -16.17 3.07 27.61
CA LYS A 243 -15.43 4.34 27.65
C LYS A 243 -15.33 4.89 29.08
N ASP A 244 -16.41 4.86 29.84
CA ASP A 244 -16.45 5.37 31.22
C ASP A 244 -15.54 4.54 32.14
N LEU A 245 -15.54 3.21 32.01
CA LEU A 245 -14.63 2.33 32.75
C LEU A 245 -13.16 2.65 32.47
N LEU A 246 -12.81 2.91 31.20
CA LEU A 246 -11.46 3.31 30.80
C LEU A 246 -11.09 4.70 31.35
N ILE A 247 -12.02 5.66 31.28
CA ILE A 247 -11.83 7.01 31.83
C ILE A 247 -11.61 6.96 33.34
N ASP A 248 -12.39 6.15 34.06
CA ASP A 248 -12.25 6.00 35.51
C ASP A 248 -10.91 5.36 35.88
N TYR A 249 -10.48 4.36 35.13
CA TYR A 249 -9.14 3.79 35.28
C TYR A 249 -8.04 4.83 35.02
N TRP A 250 -8.16 5.59 33.93
CA TRP A 250 -7.24 6.67 33.58
C TRP A 250 -7.15 7.73 34.69
N LYS A 251 -8.30 8.17 35.23
CA LYS A 251 -8.36 9.14 36.35
C LYS A 251 -7.66 8.60 37.60
N LYS A 252 -7.88 7.32 37.95
CA LYS A 252 -7.21 6.68 39.09
C LYS A 252 -5.69 6.71 38.94
N LEU A 253 -5.17 6.37 37.76
CA LEU A 253 -3.72 6.42 37.50
C LEU A 253 -3.17 7.85 37.55
N HIS A 254 -3.87 8.81 36.95
CA HIS A 254 -3.44 10.21 36.92
C HIS A 254 -3.42 10.83 38.31
N ASN A 255 -4.44 10.55 39.13
CA ASN A 255 -4.47 10.97 40.53
C ASN A 255 -3.31 10.38 41.32
N LYS A 256 -3.02 9.07 41.16
CA LYS A 256 -1.88 8.41 41.80
C LYS A 256 -0.53 9.01 41.35
N ALA A 257 -0.43 9.46 40.11
CA ALA A 257 0.76 10.10 39.55
C ALA A 257 0.84 11.61 39.85
N GLY A 258 -0.08 12.16 40.64
CA GLY A 258 -0.07 13.57 41.04
C GLY A 258 -0.40 14.54 39.91
N TYR A 259 -1.21 14.14 38.94
CA TYR A 259 -1.75 15.04 37.93
C TYR A 259 -2.87 15.89 38.52
N VAL A 260 -2.93 17.15 38.09
CA VAL A 260 -4.09 18.01 38.28
C VAL A 260 -4.91 18.01 37.00
N LEU A 261 -6.17 17.60 37.10
CA LEU A 261 -7.06 17.53 35.94
C LEU A 261 -7.65 18.91 35.64
N VAL A 262 -7.61 19.31 34.38
CA VAL A 262 -8.12 20.58 33.87
C VAL A 262 -9.00 20.33 32.65
N GLN A 263 -9.78 21.34 32.26
CA GLN A 263 -10.57 21.33 31.03
C GLN A 263 -10.44 22.68 30.34
N THR A 264 -10.18 22.68 29.04
CA THR A 264 -9.98 23.89 28.24
C THR A 264 -11.06 24.00 27.16
N PRO A 265 -11.44 25.21 26.72
CA PRO A 265 -12.45 25.39 25.66
C PRO A 265 -12.11 24.65 24.36
N MET A 266 -13.13 24.24 23.62
CA MET A 266 -12.94 23.60 22.31
C MET A 266 -12.65 24.58 21.18
N ILE A 267 -13.21 25.78 21.26
CA ILE A 267 -13.03 26.84 20.26
C ILE A 267 -12.15 27.92 20.89
N LEU A 268 -11.02 28.22 20.24
CA LEU A 268 -10.03 29.18 20.72
C LEU A 268 -9.61 30.11 19.59
N SER A 269 -9.30 31.36 19.92
CA SER A 269 -8.98 32.38 18.93
C SER A 269 -7.76 32.00 18.10
N ARG A 270 -7.77 32.39 16.82
CA ARG A 270 -6.64 32.20 15.89
C ARG A 270 -5.31 32.65 16.48
N LYS A 271 -5.30 33.78 17.19
CA LYS A 271 -4.11 34.34 17.84
C LYS A 271 -3.37 33.34 18.74
N LEU A 272 -4.09 32.49 19.48
CA LEU A 272 -3.44 31.48 20.32
C LEU A 272 -2.68 30.43 19.48
N TRP A 273 -3.23 30.08 18.32
CA TRP A 273 -2.63 29.11 17.41
C TRP A 273 -1.43 29.70 16.67
N GLU A 274 -1.46 30.99 16.36
CA GLU A 274 -0.31 31.74 15.83
C GLU A 274 0.80 31.86 16.89
N GLU A 275 0.48 32.29 18.12
CA GLU A 275 1.46 32.41 19.21
C GLU A 275 2.11 31.06 19.57
N SER A 276 1.38 29.96 19.42
CA SER A 276 1.91 28.62 19.67
C SER A 276 2.62 28.00 18.46
N GLY A 277 2.64 28.66 17.29
CA GLY A 277 3.24 28.16 16.04
C GLY A 277 2.43 27.10 15.29
N HIS A 278 1.30 26.63 15.86
CA HIS A 278 0.47 25.60 15.23
C HIS A 278 -0.27 26.10 14.00
N TRP A 279 -0.55 27.40 13.93
CA TRP A 279 -1.18 27.96 12.75
C TRP A 279 -0.31 27.77 11.49
N ASP A 280 0.99 27.99 11.59
CA ASP A 280 1.88 27.89 10.43
C ASP A 280 2.12 26.45 9.97
N HIS A 281 2.07 25.50 10.91
CA HIS A 281 2.43 24.10 10.65
C HIS A 281 1.24 23.14 10.55
N TYR A 282 0.07 23.49 11.07
CA TYR A 282 -1.04 22.56 11.27
C TYR A 282 -2.38 23.06 10.73
N LYS A 283 -2.47 24.31 10.22
CA LYS A 283 -3.73 24.91 9.75
C LYS A 283 -4.49 24.07 8.74
N ASP A 284 -3.80 23.34 7.86
CA ASP A 284 -4.44 22.54 6.81
C ASP A 284 -5.22 21.34 7.40
N ASN A 285 -4.86 20.94 8.63
CA ASN A 285 -5.51 19.89 9.41
C ASN A 285 -6.43 20.45 10.51
N MET A 286 -6.78 21.74 10.48
CA MET A 286 -7.62 22.41 11.48
C MET A 286 -8.98 22.79 10.91
N TYR A 287 -10.02 22.68 11.73
CA TYR A 287 -11.31 23.29 11.43
C TYR A 287 -11.34 24.74 11.92
N THR A 288 -11.63 25.66 11.02
CA THR A 288 -11.78 27.09 11.33
C THR A 288 -13.25 27.50 11.35
N VAL A 289 -13.61 28.41 12.25
CA VAL A 289 -14.94 28.99 12.35
C VAL A 289 -14.82 30.50 12.51
N LYS A 290 -15.74 31.25 11.92
CA LYS A 290 -15.85 32.70 12.13
C LYS A 290 -16.91 33.00 13.18
N ILE A 291 -16.56 33.83 14.15
CA ILE A 291 -17.46 34.32 15.21
C ILE A 291 -17.27 35.83 15.26
N ASP A 292 -18.35 36.59 15.03
CA ASP A 292 -18.34 38.06 15.06
C ASP A 292 -17.19 38.70 14.24
N ASP A 293 -17.02 38.22 13.00
CA ASP A 293 -15.96 38.61 12.04
C ASP A 293 -14.51 38.27 12.44
N GLU A 294 -14.30 37.58 13.56
CA GLU A 294 -13.01 37.07 14.00
C GLU A 294 -12.82 35.58 13.66
N ASP A 295 -11.58 35.20 13.34
CA ASP A 295 -11.20 33.81 13.08
C ASP A 295 -10.93 33.05 14.39
N TYR A 296 -11.59 31.91 14.53
CA TYR A 296 -11.35 30.92 15.59
C TYR A 296 -11.03 29.57 14.96
N ALA A 297 -10.47 28.68 15.77
CA ALA A 297 -10.32 27.29 15.39
C ALA A 297 -10.87 26.35 16.46
N VAL A 298 -11.45 25.24 16.00
CA VAL A 298 -11.72 24.08 16.86
C VAL A 298 -10.37 23.44 17.17
N LYS A 299 -10.08 23.20 18.45
CA LYS A 299 -8.76 22.77 18.88
C LYS A 299 -8.34 21.44 18.24
N PRO A 300 -7.17 21.38 17.56
CA PRO A 300 -6.58 20.13 17.08
C PRO A 300 -5.78 19.38 18.17
N MET A 301 -5.54 20.07 19.30
CA MET A 301 -4.81 19.57 20.46
C MET A 301 -5.06 20.43 21.70
N ASN A 302 -4.68 19.92 22.88
CA ASN A 302 -4.94 20.59 24.16
C ASN A 302 -3.80 21.50 24.64
N CYS A 303 -2.59 21.36 24.09
CA CYS A 303 -1.38 21.97 24.64
C CYS A 303 -1.48 23.50 24.82
N PRO A 304 -1.95 24.28 23.82
CA PRO A 304 -2.05 25.74 23.99
C PRO A 304 -3.04 26.16 25.09
N GLY A 305 -4.18 25.47 25.20
CA GLY A 305 -5.13 25.68 26.29
C GLY A 305 -4.50 25.40 27.66
N GLY A 306 -3.75 24.29 27.78
CA GLY A 306 -3.00 23.95 28.98
C GLY A 306 -1.97 25.01 29.38
N MET A 307 -1.31 25.64 28.40
CA MET A 307 -0.38 26.76 28.67
C MET A 307 -1.09 28.00 29.22
N ILE A 308 -2.31 28.29 28.76
CA ILE A 308 -3.14 29.37 29.33
C ILE A 308 -3.50 29.07 30.79
N VAL A 309 -3.87 27.82 31.10
CA VAL A 309 -4.16 27.41 32.50
C VAL A 309 -2.90 27.51 33.36
N TYR A 310 -1.73 27.13 32.85
CA TYR A 310 -0.46 27.32 33.55
C TYR A 310 -0.20 28.81 33.86
N LYS A 311 -0.37 29.68 32.85
CA LYS A 311 -0.17 31.14 32.90
C LYS A 311 -1.16 31.87 33.82
N SER A 312 -2.28 31.26 34.18
CA SER A 312 -3.35 31.89 34.99
C SER A 312 -2.90 32.44 36.35
N LYS A 313 -1.77 31.97 36.90
CA LYS A 313 -1.16 32.54 38.10
C LYS A 313 0.37 32.38 38.12
N PRO A 314 1.11 33.25 38.83
CA PRO A 314 2.54 33.08 39.05
C PRO A 314 2.87 31.74 39.70
N ARG A 315 4.02 31.15 39.34
CA ARG A 315 4.49 29.86 39.85
C ARG A 315 5.88 30.02 40.47
N SER A 316 6.07 29.44 41.65
CA SER A 316 7.39 29.29 42.27
C SER A 316 8.10 28.07 41.67
N TYR A 317 9.43 28.09 41.67
CA TYR A 317 10.23 26.90 41.34
C TYR A 317 9.88 25.71 42.26
N ARG A 318 9.39 25.98 43.48
CA ARG A 318 8.95 24.96 44.45
C ARG A 318 7.61 24.31 44.11
N ASP A 319 6.80 24.97 43.28
CA ASP A 319 5.54 24.40 42.81
C ASP A 319 5.77 23.30 41.75
N LEU A 320 6.99 23.23 41.20
CA LEU A 320 7.37 22.24 40.20
C LEU A 320 7.83 20.93 40.88
N PRO A 321 7.53 19.76 40.28
CA PRO A 321 6.89 19.58 38.97
C PRO A 321 5.35 19.70 39.01
N ILE A 322 4.78 20.41 38.03
CA ILE A 322 3.33 20.45 37.77
C ILE A 322 3.01 19.51 36.60
N ARG A 323 2.00 18.64 36.77
CA ARG A 323 1.50 17.76 35.72
C ARG A 323 0.03 18.05 35.47
N MET A 324 -0.31 18.65 34.33
CA MET A 324 -1.70 18.91 33.97
C MET A 324 -2.21 17.81 33.03
N GLY A 325 -3.38 17.26 33.33
CA GLY A 325 -4.05 16.28 32.48
C GLY A 325 -5.41 16.82 32.02
N GLU A 326 -5.80 16.53 30.78
CA GLU A 326 -7.11 16.90 30.25
C GLU A 326 -7.66 15.72 29.43
N LEU A 327 -8.92 15.33 29.68
CA LEU A 327 -9.69 14.46 28.78
C LEU A 327 -10.24 15.30 27.62
N GLY A 328 -9.32 15.78 26.79
CA GLY A 328 -9.63 16.83 25.83
C GLY A 328 -10.29 16.29 24.56
N LEU A 329 -11.44 16.87 24.20
CA LEU A 329 -12.09 16.62 22.93
C LEU A 329 -11.48 17.52 21.85
N VAL A 330 -10.80 16.91 20.88
CA VAL A 330 -10.05 17.60 19.81
C VAL A 330 -10.56 17.16 18.45
N HIS A 331 -10.41 18.01 17.44
CA HIS A 331 -10.88 17.75 16.08
C HIS A 331 -9.78 18.04 15.08
N ARG A 332 -9.63 17.17 14.08
CA ARG A 332 -8.63 17.32 13.01
C ARG A 332 -9.30 17.10 11.67
N HIS A 333 -8.93 17.92 10.70
CA HIS A 333 -9.35 17.77 9.32
C HIS A 333 -8.44 16.73 8.66
N GLU A 334 -8.77 15.46 8.85
CA GLU A 334 -8.10 14.34 8.20
C GLU A 334 -8.62 14.20 6.76
N LYS A 335 -7.77 13.72 5.84
CA LYS A 335 -8.21 13.45 4.47
C LYS A 335 -9.29 12.36 4.48
N SER A 336 -10.43 12.66 3.84
CA SER A 336 -11.59 11.78 3.68
C SER A 336 -11.34 10.64 2.72
#